data_AF-A0A2D6M6S4-F1
#
_entry.id   AF-A0A2D6M6S4-F1
#
_cell.length_a   1.000
_cell.length_b   1.000
_cell.length_c   1.000
_cell.angle_alpha   90.00
_cell.angle_beta   90.00
_cell.angle_gamma   90.00
#
_symmetry.space_group_name_H-M   'P 1'
#
loop_
_entity.id
_entity.type
_entity.pdbx_description
1 polymer ?
#
loop_
_entity_poly.entity_id
_entity_poly.type
_entity_poly.pdbx_seq_one_letter_code
_entity_poly.pdbx_strand_id
1 'polypeptide(L)'
;MPFDLDKELKGNFDLDAELGDEEEFIDPPNCAKVRRMIREGGHPRLVVLNMGLGRDSMSMLSMLKHGELIAEGHLVRPEDVDAIVFSDTGTEFQHSIEVIPIVQAFAKKIGVPFYWLKKPPKSQWQRFLKEVVKERKKRKSAGHRGVRAADAEAMRAWRRGKNLSLMQKAHRGYFHLKAPLLEDYQSRGFTVPKRMDIKDCTVKHKVDVIRRFMNDLGVEKFGMTNAQWGGLVKKGQAVPHLNLIGFDLEEGRADYRTPCNPARTSTGPWWVTEAFPLVESKITREDEKSILSREKWKRKTWNDIVFKSGCFICPWQRPSYYYALRELSPPDWKRAVKYQKTNVAAGSYHLLSYKDDQGRKKFLPAAVEHWLDLFRRDEHGDLIPAPSGAPRKHYRVRQSDGGRYLTNRTITPDEALQTHFTRGKKGVAPPKAWWTYR
;
A
#
# COMPACT_ATOMS: atom_id res chain seq x y z
N MET A 1 -31.44 1.06 -24.20
CA MET A 1 -31.94 2.14 -23.31
C MET A 1 -30.76 2.67 -22.51
N PRO A 2 -30.46 3.98 -22.50
CA PRO A 2 -29.38 4.51 -21.68
C PRO A 2 -29.75 4.34 -20.20
N PHE A 3 -28.83 3.75 -19.43
CA PHE A 3 -28.98 3.51 -18.00
C PHE A 3 -28.82 4.87 -17.28
N ASP A 4 -29.89 5.39 -16.69
CA ASP A 4 -29.90 6.68 -15.97
C ASP A 4 -29.35 6.52 -14.55
N LEU A 5 -28.02 6.41 -14.45
CA LEU A 5 -27.28 6.23 -13.20
C LEU A 5 -27.52 7.38 -12.19
N ASP A 6 -27.85 8.57 -12.65
CA ASP A 6 -28.07 9.75 -11.79
C ASP A 6 -29.38 9.64 -10.99
N LYS A 7 -30.33 8.83 -11.43
CA LYS A 7 -31.60 8.60 -10.73
C LYS A 7 -31.49 7.54 -9.62
N GLU A 8 -30.70 6.49 -9.82
CA GLU A 8 -30.50 5.45 -8.78
C GLU A 8 -29.51 5.91 -7.68
N LEU A 9 -28.47 6.68 -8.03
CA LEU A 9 -27.50 7.16 -7.03
C LEU A 9 -28.07 8.22 -6.07
N LYS A 10 -29.17 8.88 -6.43
CA LYS A 10 -29.89 9.84 -5.56
C LYS A 10 -30.81 9.17 -4.54
N GLY A 11 -30.96 7.84 -4.58
CA GLY A 11 -31.72 7.06 -3.60
C GLY A 11 -30.94 6.88 -2.29
N ASN A 12 -31.14 7.79 -1.34
CA ASN A 12 -30.89 7.66 0.11
C ASN A 12 -29.60 6.93 0.53
N PHE A 13 -28.45 7.59 0.33
CA PHE A 13 -27.30 7.40 1.21
C PHE A 13 -27.41 8.39 2.37
N ASP A 14 -28.21 8.04 3.38
CA ASP A 14 -28.21 8.77 4.65
C ASP A 14 -27.04 8.25 5.50
N LEU A 15 -25.86 8.85 5.29
CA LEU A 15 -24.62 8.53 6.01
C LEU A 15 -24.76 8.75 7.53
N ASP A 16 -25.77 9.48 7.97
CA ASP A 16 -25.96 9.87 9.36
C ASP A 16 -26.86 8.88 10.14
N ALA A 17 -27.61 7.99 9.46
CA ALA A 17 -28.65 7.16 10.09
C ALA A 17 -28.17 5.85 10.76
N GLU A 18 -26.93 5.38 10.55
CA GLU A 18 -26.43 4.10 11.12
C GLU A 18 -25.38 4.27 12.24
N LEU A 19 -25.06 5.50 12.65
CA LEU A 19 -24.14 5.77 13.76
C LEU A 19 -24.94 5.91 15.07
N GLY A 20 -25.19 4.78 15.74
CA GLY A 20 -25.93 4.75 17.00
C GLY A 20 -25.28 5.62 18.08
N ASP A 21 -26.08 6.46 18.75
CA ASP A 21 -25.81 7.27 19.95
C ASP A 21 -24.31 7.52 20.25
N GLU A 22 -23.59 8.11 19.30
CA GLU A 22 -22.21 8.57 19.53
C GLU A 22 -22.26 9.86 20.36
N GLU A 23 -21.42 9.93 21.40
CA GLU A 23 -21.16 11.15 22.17
C GLU A 23 -21.11 12.36 21.23
N GLU A 24 -21.85 13.42 21.57
CA GLU A 24 -22.02 14.64 20.78
C GLU A 24 -20.65 15.29 20.48
N PHE A 25 -19.99 14.78 19.43
CA PHE A 25 -18.67 15.22 19.05
C PHE A 25 -18.81 16.58 18.39
N ILE A 26 -18.43 17.63 19.10
CA ILE A 26 -18.49 19.00 18.59
C ILE A 26 -17.49 19.11 17.43
N ASP A 27 -18.00 19.02 16.21
CA ASP A 27 -17.23 19.30 15.01
C ASP A 27 -16.67 20.73 15.09
N PRO A 28 -15.37 20.94 14.78
CA PRO A 28 -14.85 22.29 14.59
C PRO A 28 -15.75 23.04 13.61
N PRO A 29 -16.09 24.31 13.85
CA PRO A 29 -17.11 25.04 13.09
C PRO A 29 -16.84 25.08 11.57
N ASN A 30 -15.59 24.91 11.15
CA ASN A 30 -15.21 24.89 9.73
C ASN A 30 -15.33 23.50 9.08
N CYS A 31 -15.43 22.41 9.83
CA CYS A 31 -15.55 21.04 9.30
C CYS A 31 -16.89 20.83 8.60
N ALA A 32 -18.00 21.27 9.19
CA ALA A 32 -19.32 21.22 8.57
C ALA A 32 -19.35 21.98 7.23
N LYS A 33 -18.71 23.15 7.17
CA LYS A 33 -18.57 23.94 5.94
C LYS A 33 -17.78 23.18 4.87
N VAL A 34 -16.64 22.59 5.23
CA VAL A 34 -15.81 21.81 4.28
C VAL A 34 -16.55 20.56 3.79
N ARG A 35 -17.27 19.83 4.65
CA ARG A 35 -18.11 18.69 4.24
C ARG A 35 -19.21 19.12 3.28
N ARG A 36 -19.85 20.28 3.53
CA ARG A 36 -20.84 20.85 2.61
C ARG A 36 -20.22 21.16 1.25
N MET A 37 -19.06 21.81 1.22
CA MET A 37 -18.32 22.07 -0.03
C MET A 37 -18.01 20.77 -0.77
N ILE A 38 -17.52 19.74 -0.09
CA ILE A 38 -17.26 18.43 -0.72
C ILE A 38 -18.53 17.89 -1.38
N ARG A 39 -19.67 17.89 -0.67
CA ARG A 39 -20.98 17.45 -1.20
C ARG A 39 -21.50 18.29 -2.37
N GLU A 40 -21.21 19.59 -2.38
CA GLU A 40 -21.59 20.49 -3.48
C GLU A 40 -20.77 20.22 -4.75
N GLY A 41 -19.57 19.64 -4.63
CA GLY A 41 -18.69 19.32 -5.74
C GLY A 41 -18.06 20.55 -6.39
N GLY A 42 -17.30 20.34 -7.47
CA GLY A 42 -16.77 21.44 -8.32
C GLY A 42 -15.68 22.33 -7.70
N HIS A 43 -15.21 22.02 -6.49
CA HIS A 43 -14.14 22.81 -5.86
C HIS A 43 -12.75 22.41 -6.37
N PRO A 44 -11.88 23.39 -6.69
CA PRO A 44 -10.51 23.09 -7.09
C PRO A 44 -9.77 22.31 -6.01
N ARG A 45 -9.18 21.17 -6.37
CA ARG A 45 -8.24 20.40 -5.54
C ARG A 45 -7.36 19.50 -6.39
N LEU A 46 -6.37 18.87 -5.77
CA LEU A 46 -5.71 17.71 -6.36
C LEU A 46 -6.56 16.47 -6.15
N VAL A 47 -6.64 15.60 -7.15
CA VAL A 47 -7.13 14.23 -7.01
C VAL A 47 -6.05 13.27 -7.48
N VAL A 48 -5.57 12.43 -6.56
CA VAL A 48 -4.50 11.47 -6.83
C VAL A 48 -5.00 10.06 -6.59
N LEU A 49 -4.81 9.18 -7.58
CA LEU A 49 -5.04 7.75 -7.44
C LEU A 49 -3.75 7.05 -7.00
N ASN A 50 -3.71 6.63 -5.74
CA ASN A 50 -2.57 5.91 -5.18
C ASN A 50 -2.64 4.43 -5.57
N MET A 51 -1.61 3.95 -6.26
CA MET A 51 -1.52 2.56 -6.70
C MET A 51 -0.56 1.75 -5.86
N GLY A 52 -1.01 0.55 -5.49
CA GLY A 52 -0.15 -0.53 -5.04
C GLY A 52 0.28 -1.47 -6.17
N LEU A 53 -0.29 -1.34 -7.38
CA LEU A 53 -0.18 -2.30 -8.50
C LEU A 53 -0.72 -3.70 -8.16
N GLY A 54 -1.59 -3.77 -7.14
CA GLY A 54 -2.36 -4.96 -6.79
C GLY A 54 -3.78 -4.86 -7.34
N ARG A 55 -4.59 -5.88 -7.07
CA ARG A 55 -5.96 -6.00 -7.57
C ARG A 55 -6.80 -4.77 -7.25
N ASP A 56 -6.82 -4.32 -5.99
CA ASP A 56 -7.63 -3.19 -5.54
C ASP A 56 -7.36 -1.92 -6.36
N SER A 57 -6.09 -1.53 -6.46
CA SER A 57 -5.71 -0.36 -7.24
C SER A 57 -5.98 -0.51 -8.73
N MET A 58 -5.88 -1.72 -9.28
CA MET A 58 -6.16 -2.00 -10.69
C MET A 58 -7.66 -2.03 -10.96
N SER A 59 -8.47 -2.51 -10.02
CA SER A 59 -9.93 -2.47 -10.06
C SER A 59 -10.41 -1.02 -10.09
N MET A 60 -9.88 -0.15 -9.21
CA MET A 60 -10.16 1.29 -9.24
C MET A 60 -9.81 1.92 -10.59
N LEU A 61 -8.63 1.59 -11.15
CA LEU A 61 -8.21 2.13 -12.44
C LEU A 61 -9.10 1.67 -13.60
N SER A 62 -9.59 0.43 -13.57
CA SER A 62 -10.58 -0.08 -14.50
C SER A 62 -11.92 0.64 -14.35
N MET A 63 -12.43 0.78 -13.12
CA MET A 63 -13.67 1.52 -12.85
C MET A 63 -13.58 2.98 -13.29
N LEU A 64 -12.42 3.64 -13.09
CA LEU A 64 -12.18 5.01 -13.56
C LEU A 64 -12.36 5.14 -15.07
N LYS A 65 -11.79 4.19 -15.83
CA LYS A 65 -11.92 4.17 -17.30
C LYS A 65 -13.38 4.04 -17.76
N HIS A 66 -14.19 3.27 -17.04
CA HIS A 66 -15.59 2.99 -17.40
C HIS A 66 -16.57 4.01 -16.82
N GLY A 67 -16.10 5.02 -16.08
CA GLY A 67 -17.00 5.99 -15.43
C GLY A 67 -17.84 5.35 -14.33
N GLU A 68 -17.25 4.44 -13.56
CA GLU A 68 -17.89 3.71 -12.45
C GLU A 68 -17.25 4.01 -11.09
N LEU A 69 -16.14 4.76 -11.04
CA LEU A 69 -15.41 5.00 -9.80
C LEU A 69 -16.11 6.08 -8.96
N ILE A 70 -16.56 5.72 -7.76
CA ILE A 70 -17.21 6.64 -6.82
C ILE A 70 -16.24 7.00 -5.70
N ALA A 71 -16.12 8.28 -5.35
CA ALA A 71 -15.38 8.73 -4.19
C ALA A 71 -16.06 9.93 -3.53
N GLU A 72 -16.16 9.91 -2.20
CA GLU A 72 -16.92 10.89 -1.42
C GLU A 72 -18.36 11.06 -1.94
N GLY A 73 -18.98 9.97 -2.43
CA GLY A 73 -20.33 9.99 -3.00
C GLY A 73 -20.45 10.59 -4.42
N HIS A 74 -19.33 10.99 -5.04
CA HIS A 74 -19.32 11.57 -6.38
C HIS A 74 -18.69 10.62 -7.40
N LEU A 75 -19.22 10.62 -8.62
CA LEU A 75 -18.58 9.95 -9.74
C LEU A 75 -17.26 10.66 -10.10
N VAL A 76 -16.16 9.92 -10.08
CA VAL A 76 -14.82 10.38 -10.47
C VAL A 76 -14.55 9.96 -11.91
N ARG A 77 -14.28 10.94 -12.76
CA ARG A 77 -13.91 10.71 -14.17
C ARG A 77 -12.41 10.84 -14.38
N PRO A 78 -11.86 10.30 -15.49
CA PRO A 78 -10.43 10.43 -15.78
C PRO A 78 -9.92 11.87 -15.75
N GLU A 79 -10.71 12.83 -16.26
CA GLU A 79 -10.37 14.27 -16.26
C GLU A 79 -10.31 14.90 -14.87
N ASP A 80 -10.94 14.29 -13.86
CA ASP A 80 -10.87 14.75 -12.47
C ASP A 80 -9.57 14.35 -11.79
N VAL A 81 -8.86 13.33 -12.32
CA VAL A 81 -7.66 12.73 -11.70
C VAL A 81 -6.39 13.38 -12.25
N ASP A 82 -5.69 14.12 -11.39
CA ASP A 82 -4.45 14.80 -11.74
C ASP A 82 -3.26 13.85 -11.95
N ALA A 83 -3.24 12.75 -11.20
CA ALA A 83 -2.15 11.81 -11.23
C ALA A 83 -2.53 10.43 -10.73
N ILE A 84 -2.03 9.40 -11.41
CA ILE A 84 -1.87 8.06 -10.86
C ILE A 84 -0.45 7.94 -10.34
N VAL A 85 -0.28 7.49 -9.09
CA VAL A 85 1.02 7.51 -8.41
C VAL A 85 1.36 6.13 -7.86
N PHE A 86 2.55 5.65 -8.18
CA PHE A 86 3.14 4.45 -7.58
C PHE A 86 4.44 4.79 -6.87
N SER A 87 4.50 4.52 -5.56
CA SER A 87 5.72 4.72 -4.76
C SER A 87 6.51 3.43 -4.61
N ASP A 88 7.67 3.38 -5.27
CA ASP A 88 8.53 2.20 -5.30
C ASP A 88 9.40 2.14 -4.05
N THR A 89 9.16 1.13 -3.21
CA THR A 89 9.93 0.93 -1.99
C THR A 89 11.35 0.41 -2.24
N GLY A 90 11.65 0.02 -3.48
CA GLY A 90 12.83 -0.71 -3.92
C GLY A 90 12.80 -2.19 -3.54
N THR A 91 11.67 -2.65 -3.00
CA THR A 91 11.51 -4.00 -2.45
C THR A 91 10.26 -4.70 -2.93
N GLU A 92 9.64 -4.17 -3.98
CA GLU A 92 8.44 -4.71 -4.60
C GLU A 92 8.73 -6.06 -5.26
N PHE A 93 7.67 -6.86 -5.43
CA PHE A 93 7.74 -8.07 -6.24
C PHE A 93 8.15 -7.78 -7.66
N GLN A 94 8.86 -8.74 -8.27
CA GLN A 94 9.29 -8.60 -9.65
C GLN A 94 8.09 -8.46 -10.60
N HIS A 95 7.04 -9.26 -10.41
CA HIS A 95 5.81 -9.15 -11.22
C HIS A 95 5.11 -7.80 -11.07
N SER A 96 5.15 -7.17 -9.89
CA SER A 96 4.58 -5.82 -9.71
C SER A 96 5.31 -4.78 -10.54
N ILE A 97 6.64 -4.87 -10.64
CA ILE A 97 7.44 -3.98 -11.49
C ILE A 97 7.15 -4.21 -12.97
N GLU A 98 6.97 -5.46 -13.38
CA GLU A 98 6.65 -5.83 -14.77
C GLU A 98 5.28 -5.34 -15.25
N VAL A 99 4.36 -5.06 -14.32
CA VAL A 99 3.04 -4.48 -14.62
C VAL A 99 3.12 -2.97 -14.89
N ILE A 100 4.19 -2.28 -14.49
CA ILE A 100 4.29 -0.81 -14.63
C ILE A 100 4.12 -0.33 -16.08
N PRO A 101 4.79 -0.91 -17.11
CA PRO A 101 4.60 -0.47 -18.50
C PRO A 101 3.16 -0.65 -19.00
N ILE A 102 2.46 -1.67 -18.50
CA ILE A 102 1.05 -1.95 -18.83
C ILE A 102 0.17 -0.82 -18.27
N VAL A 103 0.37 -0.48 -17.00
CA VAL A 103 -0.36 0.58 -16.32
C VAL A 103 -0.05 1.94 -16.92
N GLN A 104 1.20 2.22 -17.29
CA GLN A 104 1.59 3.45 -17.97
C GLN A 104 0.88 3.62 -19.31
N ALA A 105 0.85 2.56 -20.13
CA ALA A 105 0.14 2.59 -21.41
C ALA A 105 -1.37 2.77 -21.22
N PHE A 106 -1.95 2.11 -20.21
CA PHE A 106 -3.36 2.24 -19.87
C PHE A 106 -3.70 3.66 -19.39
N ALA A 107 -2.94 4.20 -18.44
CA ALA A 107 -3.09 5.54 -17.90
C ALA A 107 -3.02 6.60 -19.02
N LYS A 108 -2.04 6.46 -19.92
CA LYS A 108 -1.95 7.31 -21.12
C LYS A 108 -3.19 7.23 -22.00
N LYS A 109 -3.77 6.03 -22.18
CA LYS A 109 -4.99 5.83 -22.99
C LYS A 109 -6.20 6.54 -22.40
N ILE A 110 -6.32 6.59 -21.07
CA ILE A 110 -7.42 7.29 -20.39
C ILE A 110 -7.12 8.77 -20.10
N GLY A 111 -5.99 9.30 -20.58
CA GLY A 111 -5.63 10.71 -20.42
C GLY A 111 -5.08 11.09 -19.03
N VAL A 112 -4.77 10.12 -18.17
CA VAL A 112 -4.29 10.38 -16.81
C VAL A 112 -2.77 10.17 -16.71
N PRO A 113 -1.99 11.14 -16.22
CA PRO A 113 -0.54 10.97 -16.03
C PRO A 113 -0.20 9.89 -14.99
N PHE A 114 0.71 8.98 -15.33
CA PHE A 114 1.24 7.97 -14.40
C PHE A 114 2.65 8.30 -13.92
N TYR A 115 2.83 8.44 -12.61
CA TYR A 115 4.11 8.73 -11.97
C TYR A 115 4.63 7.54 -11.17
N TRP A 116 5.72 6.94 -11.67
CA TRP A 116 6.53 5.98 -10.92
C TRP A 116 7.58 6.72 -10.10
N LEU A 117 7.33 6.88 -8.80
CA LEU A 117 8.26 7.50 -7.86
C LEU A 117 9.35 6.48 -7.53
N LYS A 118 10.44 6.51 -8.29
CA LYS A 118 11.55 5.55 -8.16
C LYS A 118 12.41 5.83 -6.94
N LYS A 119 13.16 4.83 -6.49
CA LYS A 119 14.29 5.07 -5.58
C LYS A 119 15.40 5.85 -6.30
N PRO A 120 16.12 6.73 -5.59
CA PRO A 120 17.27 7.41 -6.16
C PRO A 120 18.36 6.38 -6.55
N PRO A 121 19.26 6.71 -7.49
CA PRO A 121 20.40 5.87 -7.82
C PRO A 121 21.28 5.53 -6.59
N LYS A 122 21.92 4.36 -6.62
CA LYS A 122 22.80 3.86 -5.54
C LYS A 122 23.85 4.86 -5.08
N SER A 123 24.53 5.49 -6.03
CA SER A 123 25.54 6.53 -5.76
C SER A 123 24.99 7.69 -4.92
N GLN A 124 23.73 8.09 -5.14
CA GLN A 124 23.09 9.21 -4.43
C GLN A 124 22.71 8.83 -3.01
N TRP A 125 21.98 7.71 -2.82
CA TRP A 125 21.56 7.35 -1.46
C TRP A 125 22.70 6.80 -0.61
N GLN A 126 23.74 6.20 -1.19
CA GLN A 126 24.92 5.76 -0.42
C GLN A 126 25.66 6.94 0.19
N ARG A 127 25.83 8.04 -0.57
CA ARG A 127 26.40 9.28 -0.05
C ARG A 127 25.58 9.80 1.12
N PHE A 128 24.25 9.86 0.94
CA PHE A 128 23.34 10.25 2.00
C PHE A 128 23.46 9.37 3.26
N LEU A 129 23.52 8.04 3.11
CA LEU A 129 23.71 7.14 4.25
C LEU A 129 25.03 7.37 4.98
N LYS A 130 26.14 7.61 4.25
CA LYS A 130 27.43 7.94 4.86
C LYS A 130 27.36 9.23 5.67
N GLU A 131 26.71 10.27 5.13
CA GLU A 131 26.50 11.55 5.81
C GLU A 131 25.62 11.40 7.05
N VAL A 132 24.52 10.64 6.96
CA VAL A 132 23.65 10.30 8.11
C VAL A 132 24.43 9.59 9.21
N VAL A 133 25.23 8.59 8.87
CA VAL A 133 26.03 7.82 9.85
C VAL A 133 27.09 8.73 10.50
N LYS A 134 27.78 9.56 9.72
CA LYS A 134 28.78 10.52 10.21
C LYS A 134 28.14 11.51 11.19
N GLU A 135 27.02 12.11 10.82
CA GLU A 135 26.30 13.09 11.65
C GLU A 135 25.76 12.45 12.94
N ARG A 136 25.27 11.20 12.87
CA ARG A 136 24.85 10.46 14.07
C ARG A 136 26.00 10.22 15.04
N LYS A 137 27.18 9.82 14.55
CA LYS A 137 28.37 9.65 15.40
C LYS A 137 28.74 10.97 16.08
N LYS A 138 28.81 12.06 15.32
CA LYS A 138 29.10 13.41 15.83
C LYS A 138 28.11 13.82 16.94
N ARG A 139 26.81 13.61 16.73
CA ARG A 139 25.77 13.94 17.73
C ARG A 139 25.81 13.06 18.96
N LYS A 140 26.08 11.76 18.81
CA LYS A 140 26.25 10.84 19.95
C LYS A 140 27.40 11.31 20.84
N SER A 141 28.51 11.74 20.23
CA SER A 141 29.63 12.34 20.97
C SER A 141 29.28 13.68 21.62
N ALA A 142 28.34 14.45 21.06
CA ALA A 142 27.91 15.75 21.58
C ALA A 142 26.71 15.67 22.55
N GLY A 143 26.19 14.50 22.89
CA GLY A 143 25.01 14.36 23.78
C GLY A 143 23.67 14.85 23.18
N HIS A 144 23.62 15.23 21.91
CA HIS A 144 22.43 15.79 21.28
C HIS A 144 21.47 14.70 20.77
N ARG A 145 20.18 14.80 21.12
CA ARG A 145 19.11 13.94 20.58
C ARG A 145 18.40 14.64 19.41
N GLY A 146 18.46 14.08 18.20
CA GLY A 146 17.61 14.51 17.07
C GLY A 146 18.18 14.19 15.69
N VAL A 147 17.32 14.04 14.67
CA VAL A 147 17.65 13.57 13.30
C VAL A 147 17.65 14.71 12.24
N ARG A 148 17.33 15.95 12.65
CA ARG A 148 16.97 17.07 11.75
C ARG A 148 17.99 17.45 10.65
N ALA A 149 19.29 17.27 10.86
CA ALA A 149 20.30 17.68 9.87
C ALA A 149 20.34 16.81 8.60
N ALA A 150 20.08 15.50 8.72
CA ALA A 150 20.03 14.62 7.56
C ALA A 150 18.82 14.95 6.67
N ASP A 151 17.66 15.21 7.27
CA ASP A 151 16.49 15.61 6.52
C ASP A 151 16.69 16.98 5.86
N ALA A 152 17.46 17.89 6.47
CA ALA A 152 17.85 19.16 5.85
C ALA A 152 18.70 18.98 4.57
N GLU A 153 19.61 18.01 4.53
CA GLU A 153 20.39 17.72 3.32
C GLU A 153 19.55 17.09 2.20
N ALA A 154 18.63 16.20 2.55
CA ALA A 154 17.65 15.68 1.61
C ALA A 154 16.75 16.81 1.06
N MET A 155 16.36 17.77 1.90
CA MET A 155 15.68 19.00 1.49
C MET A 155 16.56 19.91 0.62
N ARG A 156 17.89 19.92 0.82
CA ARG A 156 18.83 20.60 -0.10
C ARG A 156 18.93 19.90 -1.44
N ALA A 157 18.92 18.57 -1.48
CA ALA A 157 18.83 17.81 -2.74
C ALA A 157 17.51 18.11 -3.48
N TRP A 158 16.39 18.25 -2.76
CA TRP A 158 15.12 18.70 -3.32
C TRP A 158 15.23 20.08 -4.00
N ARG A 159 15.91 21.05 -3.37
CA ARG A 159 16.17 22.38 -3.97
C ARG A 159 17.00 22.31 -5.27
N ARG A 160 17.88 21.32 -5.42
CA ARG A 160 18.67 21.11 -6.65
C ARG A 160 17.84 20.59 -7.82
N GLY A 161 16.65 20.05 -7.56
CA GLY A 161 15.71 19.57 -8.59
C GLY A 161 14.68 20.61 -9.02
N LYS A 162 14.79 21.88 -8.60
CA LYS A 162 13.76 22.90 -8.84
C LYS A 162 13.38 23.07 -10.31
N ASN A 163 14.33 22.90 -11.23
CA ASN A 163 14.14 23.08 -12.67
C ASN A 163 13.77 21.77 -13.41
N LEU A 164 13.57 20.67 -12.69
CA LEU A 164 13.16 19.40 -13.27
C LEU A 164 11.63 19.30 -13.30
N SER A 165 11.07 18.72 -14.36
CA SER A 165 9.64 18.38 -14.40
C SER A 165 9.30 17.33 -13.33
N LEU A 166 8.02 17.24 -12.94
CA LEU A 166 7.55 16.21 -12.00
C LEU A 166 7.94 14.79 -12.43
N MET A 167 7.84 14.48 -13.73
CA MET A 167 8.22 13.18 -14.28
C MET A 167 9.73 12.91 -14.10
N GLN A 168 10.57 13.90 -14.38
CA GLN A 168 12.02 13.79 -14.17
C GLN A 168 12.37 13.61 -12.69
N LYS A 169 11.71 14.35 -11.79
CA LYS A 169 11.86 14.21 -10.34
C LYS A 169 11.48 12.80 -9.88
N ALA A 170 10.32 12.30 -10.34
CA ALA A 170 9.83 10.96 -10.03
C ALA A 170 10.83 9.87 -10.47
N HIS A 171 11.30 9.94 -11.72
CA HIS A 171 12.19 8.95 -12.29
C HIS A 171 13.61 8.98 -11.71
N ARG A 172 14.08 10.15 -11.26
CA ARG A 172 15.39 10.31 -10.59
C ARG A 172 15.31 10.07 -9.07
N GLY A 173 14.12 9.80 -8.54
CA GLY A 173 13.88 9.46 -7.15
C GLY A 173 13.97 10.61 -6.15
N TYR A 174 13.66 11.84 -6.58
CA TYR A 174 13.69 13.04 -5.73
C TYR A 174 12.71 12.97 -4.56
N PHE A 175 11.59 12.27 -4.73
CA PHE A 175 10.57 12.14 -3.67
C PHE A 175 10.95 11.11 -2.60
N HIS A 176 11.91 10.23 -2.91
CA HIS A 176 12.44 9.26 -1.96
C HIS A 176 13.70 9.82 -1.30
N LEU A 177 13.52 10.45 -0.13
CA LEU A 177 14.63 11.01 0.68
C LEU A 177 15.46 9.95 1.42
N LYS A 178 15.15 8.67 1.23
CA LYS A 178 15.76 7.53 1.93
C LYS A 178 16.24 6.50 0.90
N ALA A 179 17.25 5.74 1.31
CA ALA A 179 17.68 4.54 0.59
C ALA A 179 16.49 3.58 0.35
N PRO A 180 16.66 2.56 -0.51
CA PRO A 180 15.67 1.51 -0.59
C PRO A 180 15.42 0.91 0.80
N LEU A 181 14.22 0.36 1.00
CA LEU A 181 13.73 -0.03 2.33
C LEU A 181 14.72 -0.96 3.06
N LEU A 182 15.40 -1.84 2.33
CA LEU A 182 16.40 -2.76 2.87
C LEU A 182 17.57 -1.99 3.51
N GLU A 183 18.22 -1.14 2.72
CA GLU A 183 19.43 -0.44 3.11
C GLU A 183 19.15 0.65 4.15
N ASP A 184 17.98 1.27 4.10
CA ASP A 184 17.59 2.27 5.10
C ASP A 184 17.47 1.65 6.49
N TYR A 185 16.92 0.45 6.62
CA TYR A 185 16.82 -0.23 7.92
C TYR A 185 18.15 -0.83 8.37
N GLN A 186 18.87 -1.50 7.46
CA GLN A 186 20.20 -2.06 7.73
C GLN A 186 21.18 -0.99 8.24
N SER A 187 21.24 0.17 7.57
CA SER A 187 22.16 1.26 7.95
C SER A 187 21.91 1.86 9.33
N ARG A 188 20.70 1.68 9.88
CA ARG A 188 20.34 2.22 11.19
C ARG A 188 20.55 1.21 12.32
N GLY A 189 20.96 -0.02 12.01
CA GLY A 189 20.96 -1.13 12.96
C GLY A 189 19.56 -1.44 13.50
N PHE A 190 18.51 -0.95 12.82
CA PHE A 190 17.13 -1.19 13.19
C PHE A 190 16.57 -2.30 12.34
N THR A 191 15.75 -3.13 12.97
CA THR A 191 14.91 -4.06 12.23
C THR A 191 13.68 -3.32 11.74
N VAL A 192 13.13 -3.68 10.57
CA VAL A 192 11.80 -3.22 10.18
C VAL A 192 10.85 -3.60 11.33
N PRO A 193 10.30 -2.62 12.06
CA PRO A 193 9.69 -2.88 13.36
C PRO A 193 8.47 -3.77 13.18
N LYS A 194 8.37 -4.79 14.04
CA LYS A 194 7.18 -5.64 14.19
C LYS A 194 6.14 -5.03 15.15
N ARG A 195 6.35 -3.81 15.66
CA ARG A 195 5.36 -3.14 16.51
C ARG A 195 4.50 -2.21 15.65
N MET A 196 3.18 -2.33 15.79
CA MET A 196 2.18 -1.62 14.98
C MET A 196 2.16 -0.10 15.24
N ASP A 197 2.66 0.33 16.39
CA ASP A 197 2.81 1.75 16.78
C ASP A 197 3.89 2.46 15.94
N ILE A 198 4.89 1.71 15.45
CA ILE A 198 5.94 2.22 14.59
C ILE A 198 5.55 1.91 13.13
N LYS A 199 4.56 2.64 12.59
CA LYS A 199 4.12 2.64 11.16
C LYS A 199 5.21 3.11 10.17
N ASP A 200 6.47 2.86 10.47
CA ASP A 200 7.59 3.64 9.95
C ASP A 200 7.93 3.32 8.49
N CYS A 201 7.75 2.08 8.03
CA CYS A 201 8.03 1.74 6.63
C CYS A 201 6.97 2.31 5.67
N THR A 202 5.69 2.05 5.89
CA THR A 202 4.60 2.56 5.04
C THR A 202 4.58 4.09 5.04
N VAL A 203 4.74 4.71 6.22
CA VAL A 203 4.77 6.18 6.31
C VAL A 203 5.97 6.73 5.52
N LYS A 204 7.20 6.30 5.82
CA LYS A 204 8.41 6.90 5.21
C LYS A 204 8.60 6.55 3.74
N HIS A 205 8.21 5.35 3.33
CA HIS A 205 8.48 4.83 1.99
C HIS A 205 7.30 4.89 1.04
N LYS A 206 6.08 5.19 1.51
CA LYS A 206 4.90 5.37 0.64
C LYS A 206 4.21 6.70 0.92
N VAL A 207 3.65 6.88 2.11
CA VAL A 207 2.81 8.04 2.44
C VAL A 207 3.59 9.35 2.30
N ASP A 208 4.73 9.49 2.96
CA ASP A 208 5.52 10.72 2.91
C ASP A 208 6.08 11.01 1.52
N VAL A 209 6.34 9.97 0.74
CA VAL A 209 6.83 10.10 -0.64
C VAL A 209 5.73 10.68 -1.51
N ILE A 210 4.52 10.13 -1.43
CA ILE A 210 3.34 10.63 -2.13
C ILE A 210 3.00 12.04 -1.66
N ARG A 211 3.07 12.32 -0.36
CA ARG A 211 2.83 13.68 0.18
C ARG A 211 3.81 14.71 -0.37
N ARG A 212 5.10 14.35 -0.52
CA ARG A 212 6.09 15.22 -1.17
C ARG A 212 5.80 15.41 -2.65
N PHE A 213 5.38 14.36 -3.35
CA PHE A 213 4.93 14.45 -4.73
C PHE A 213 3.72 15.39 -4.87
N MET A 214 2.68 15.21 -4.05
CA MET A 214 1.50 16.06 -4.03
C MET A 214 1.84 17.52 -3.73
N ASN A 215 2.83 17.79 -2.89
CA ASN A 215 3.29 19.15 -2.66
C ASN A 215 3.82 19.80 -3.94
N ASP A 216 4.68 19.11 -4.69
CA ASP A 216 5.21 19.65 -5.94
C ASP A 216 4.10 19.75 -7.01
N LEU A 217 3.18 18.79 -7.06
CA LEU A 217 2.01 18.83 -7.95
C LEU A 217 1.08 20.01 -7.61
N GLY A 218 0.88 20.30 -6.32
CA GLY A 218 0.08 21.45 -5.87
C GLY A 218 0.75 22.78 -6.20
N VAL A 219 2.08 22.86 -6.11
CA VAL A 219 2.84 24.03 -6.56
C VAL A 219 2.71 24.22 -8.07
N GLU A 220 2.77 23.14 -8.86
CA GLU A 220 2.60 23.21 -10.32
C GLU A 220 1.18 23.63 -10.72
N LYS A 221 0.14 23.03 -10.11
CA LYS A 221 -1.27 23.30 -10.46
C LYS A 221 -1.81 24.60 -9.88
N PHE A 222 -1.46 24.93 -8.64
CA PHE A 222 -2.08 26.03 -7.88
C PHE A 222 -1.10 27.13 -7.46
N GLY A 223 0.20 26.97 -7.71
CA GLY A 223 1.21 27.90 -7.19
C GLY A 223 1.36 27.86 -5.67
N MET A 224 0.85 26.82 -5.00
CA MET A 224 0.81 26.72 -3.53
C MET A 224 1.36 25.39 -3.02
N THR A 225 2.06 25.44 -1.90
CA THR A 225 2.47 24.25 -1.14
C THR A 225 1.29 23.64 -0.40
N ASN A 226 1.42 22.37 -0.02
CA ASN A 226 0.43 21.67 0.81
C ASN A 226 0.18 22.39 2.15
N ALA A 227 1.20 23.06 2.72
CA ALA A 227 1.05 23.81 3.96
C ALA A 227 0.18 25.06 3.77
N GLN A 228 0.37 25.80 2.68
CA GLN A 228 -0.47 26.95 2.32
C GLN A 228 -1.90 26.51 2.02
N TRP A 229 -2.06 25.43 1.24
CA TRP A 229 -3.37 24.84 0.95
C TRP A 229 -4.12 24.44 2.22
N GLY A 230 -3.46 23.73 3.13
CA GLY A 230 -4.04 23.37 4.43
C GLY A 230 -4.45 24.57 5.28
N GLY A 231 -3.78 25.72 5.12
CA GLY A 231 -4.20 26.98 5.73
C GLY A 231 -5.54 27.49 5.19
N LEU A 232 -5.78 27.35 3.88
CA LEU A 232 -7.07 27.69 3.25
C LEU A 232 -8.19 26.73 3.68
N VAL A 233 -7.89 25.43 3.74
CA VAL A 233 -8.86 24.42 4.22
C VAL A 233 -9.29 24.69 5.66
N LYS A 234 -8.33 24.97 6.56
CA LYS A 234 -8.62 25.33 7.96
C LYS A 234 -9.56 26.53 8.12
N LYS A 235 -9.49 27.49 7.18
CA LYS A 235 -10.35 28.68 7.13
C LYS A 235 -11.68 28.42 6.40
N GLY A 236 -11.92 27.22 5.89
CA GLY A 236 -13.09 26.89 5.07
C GLY A 236 -13.12 27.68 3.76
N GLN A 237 -11.96 27.93 3.16
CA GLN A 237 -11.78 28.64 1.87
C GLN A 237 -11.42 27.69 0.72
N ALA A 238 -11.08 26.45 1.03
CA ALA A 238 -10.77 25.40 0.07
C ALA A 238 -11.18 24.03 0.64
N VAL A 239 -11.28 23.02 -0.21
CA VAL A 239 -11.44 21.63 0.22
C VAL A 239 -10.08 20.91 0.27
N PRO A 240 -9.89 19.90 1.13
CA PRO A 240 -8.69 19.07 1.10
C PRO A 240 -8.50 18.42 -0.28
N HIS A 241 -7.25 18.24 -0.68
CA HIS A 241 -6.89 17.34 -1.78
C HIS A 241 -7.41 15.92 -1.52
N LEU A 242 -7.73 15.18 -2.57
CA LEU A 242 -8.22 13.81 -2.49
C LEU A 242 -7.12 12.81 -2.81
N ASN A 243 -6.94 11.82 -1.95
CA ASN A 243 -6.09 10.68 -2.19
C ASN A 243 -6.95 9.41 -2.23
N LEU A 244 -7.14 8.84 -3.42
CA LEU A 244 -7.91 7.62 -3.63
C LEU A 244 -7.04 6.41 -3.30
N ILE A 245 -7.50 5.55 -2.38
CA ILE A 245 -6.78 4.37 -1.92
C ILE A 245 -7.62 3.12 -2.20
N GLY A 246 -6.98 2.11 -2.82
CA GLY A 246 -7.62 0.83 -3.09
C GLY A 246 -7.58 -0.05 -1.85
N PHE A 247 -8.69 -0.07 -1.12
CA PHE A 247 -9.03 -1.13 -0.17
C PHE A 247 -10.40 -1.68 -0.56
N ASP A 248 -10.47 -2.97 -0.84
CA ASP A 248 -11.74 -3.66 -1.03
C ASP A 248 -12.60 -3.64 0.26
N LEU A 249 -13.88 -4.01 0.14
CA LEU A 249 -14.84 -4.03 1.25
C LEU A 249 -14.41 -4.95 2.41
N GLU A 250 -13.64 -6.01 2.15
CA GLU A 250 -13.17 -6.99 3.13
C GLU A 250 -11.87 -6.54 3.85
N GLU A 251 -11.09 -5.66 3.22
CA GLU A 251 -9.88 -5.02 3.77
C GLU A 251 -10.20 -3.72 4.51
N GLY A 252 -11.23 -3.01 4.04
CA GLY A 252 -11.73 -1.78 4.65
C GLY A 252 -12.16 -2.01 6.10
N ARG A 253 -11.56 -1.26 7.03
CA ARG A 253 -12.11 -1.12 8.37
C ARG A 253 -13.31 -0.19 8.30
N ALA A 254 -14.37 -0.49 9.05
CA ALA A 254 -15.52 0.40 9.21
C ALA A 254 -15.11 1.81 9.70
N ASP A 255 -13.95 1.94 10.36
CA ASP A 255 -13.44 3.18 10.95
C ASP A 255 -12.84 4.22 9.98
N TYR A 256 -12.86 3.98 8.66
CA TYR A 256 -12.26 4.88 7.66
C TYR A 256 -13.20 5.97 7.11
N ARG A 257 -14.45 6.08 7.62
CA ARG A 257 -15.56 6.75 6.90
C ARG A 257 -15.84 8.23 7.20
N THR A 258 -15.02 8.97 7.96
CA THR A 258 -15.34 10.38 8.25
C THR A 258 -14.36 11.38 7.63
N PRO A 259 -14.74 12.06 6.52
CA PRO A 259 -14.10 13.29 6.06
C PRO A 259 -14.09 14.29 7.22
N CYS A 260 -12.93 14.86 7.55
CA CYS A 260 -12.77 15.74 8.71
C CYS A 260 -13.09 15.09 10.06
N ASN A 261 -12.61 13.88 10.37
CA ASN A 261 -12.63 13.36 11.74
C ASN A 261 -11.55 14.06 12.61
N PRO A 262 -11.89 14.99 13.51
CA PRO A 262 -10.92 15.78 14.28
C PRO A 262 -10.12 14.94 15.27
N ALA A 263 -10.71 13.85 15.76
CA ALA A 263 -10.03 12.89 16.63
C ALA A 263 -8.91 12.12 15.91
N ARG A 264 -9.01 11.91 14.58
CA ARG A 264 -7.90 11.42 13.73
C ARG A 264 -7.02 12.53 13.14
N THR A 265 -7.57 13.72 12.86
CA THR A 265 -6.81 14.86 12.29
C THR A 265 -6.05 15.69 13.32
N SER A 266 -6.11 15.39 14.62
CA SER A 266 -5.18 15.96 15.60
C SER A 266 -3.71 15.72 15.22
N THR A 267 -3.43 14.68 14.41
CA THR A 267 -2.09 14.39 13.85
C THR A 267 -2.01 14.32 12.32
N GLY A 268 -3.15 14.28 11.62
CA GLY A 268 -3.22 14.24 10.16
C GLY A 268 -3.05 15.61 9.48
N PRO A 269 -2.55 15.68 8.23
CA PRO A 269 -2.46 16.94 7.52
C PRO A 269 -3.83 17.45 7.05
N TRP A 270 -4.18 18.69 7.40
CA TRP A 270 -5.43 19.36 6.99
C TRP A 270 -5.61 19.56 5.48
N TRP A 271 -4.57 19.33 4.68
CA TRP A 271 -4.58 19.60 3.25
C TRP A 271 -5.00 18.41 2.40
N VAL A 272 -5.17 17.21 2.96
CA VAL A 272 -5.57 16.00 2.23
C VAL A 272 -6.59 15.18 3.01
N THR A 273 -7.54 14.61 2.28
CA THR A 273 -8.47 13.57 2.73
C THR A 273 -8.21 12.29 1.93
N GLU A 274 -8.51 11.15 2.54
CA GLU A 274 -8.39 9.82 1.92
C GLU A 274 -9.79 9.30 1.63
N ALA A 275 -10.01 8.80 0.42
CA ALA A 275 -11.24 8.11 0.05
C ALA A 275 -10.93 6.68 -0.37
N PHE A 276 -11.93 5.81 -0.21
CA PHE A 276 -11.79 4.36 -0.41
C PHE A 276 -12.86 3.88 -1.40
N PRO A 277 -12.69 4.17 -2.71
CA PRO A 277 -13.73 3.96 -3.71
C PRO A 277 -14.35 2.57 -3.72
N LEU A 278 -13.54 1.52 -3.54
CA LEU A 278 -14.04 0.16 -3.55
C LEU A 278 -14.93 -0.14 -2.33
N VAL A 279 -14.63 0.45 -1.16
CA VAL A 279 -15.50 0.34 0.02
C VAL A 279 -16.81 1.09 -0.22
N GLU A 280 -16.74 2.32 -0.77
CA GLU A 280 -17.92 3.14 -1.07
C GLU A 280 -18.84 2.46 -2.08
N SER A 281 -18.27 1.86 -3.11
CA SER A 281 -18.99 1.07 -4.13
C SER A 281 -19.31 -0.37 -3.69
N LYS A 282 -19.05 -0.74 -2.43
CA LYS A 282 -19.31 -2.09 -1.88
C LYS A 282 -18.67 -3.24 -2.68
N ILE A 283 -17.51 -2.99 -3.29
CA ILE A 283 -16.77 -3.96 -4.11
C ILE A 283 -15.99 -4.93 -3.22
N THR A 284 -16.28 -6.21 -3.36
CA THR A 284 -15.55 -7.32 -2.72
C THR A 284 -14.41 -7.83 -3.59
N ARG A 285 -13.54 -8.69 -3.04
CA ARG A 285 -12.48 -9.37 -3.81
C ARG A 285 -12.98 -10.25 -4.94
N GLU A 286 -14.21 -10.74 -4.86
CA GLU A 286 -14.81 -11.52 -5.94
C GLU A 286 -15.22 -10.60 -7.08
N ASP A 287 -15.85 -9.47 -6.78
CA ASP A 287 -16.30 -8.47 -7.75
C ASP A 287 -15.15 -7.93 -8.58
N GLU A 288 -13.99 -7.71 -7.95
CA GLU A 288 -12.75 -7.30 -8.61
C GLU A 288 -12.39 -8.20 -9.80
N LYS A 289 -12.67 -9.51 -9.73
CA LYS A 289 -12.37 -10.41 -10.87
C LYS A 289 -13.18 -10.02 -12.09
N SER A 290 -14.47 -9.73 -11.89
CA SER A 290 -15.34 -9.29 -12.98
C SER A 290 -14.82 -7.97 -13.56
N ILE A 291 -14.48 -7.01 -12.70
CA ILE A 291 -13.92 -5.71 -13.10
C ILE A 291 -12.63 -5.88 -13.91
N LEU A 292 -11.65 -6.61 -13.38
CA LEU A 292 -10.36 -6.83 -14.02
C LEU A 292 -10.46 -7.70 -15.30
N SER A 293 -11.51 -8.50 -15.45
CA SER A 293 -11.70 -9.30 -16.67
C SER A 293 -12.05 -8.46 -17.91
N ARG A 294 -12.58 -7.25 -17.69
CA ARG A 294 -12.95 -6.30 -18.76
C ARG A 294 -11.72 -5.77 -19.49
N GLU A 295 -10.60 -5.68 -18.77
CA GLU A 295 -9.36 -5.13 -19.30
C GLU A 295 -8.44 -6.21 -19.86
N LYS A 296 -7.94 -5.96 -21.06
CA LYS A 296 -7.04 -6.86 -21.77
C LYS A 296 -5.71 -6.18 -22.06
N TRP A 297 -4.63 -6.93 -21.88
CA TRP A 297 -3.30 -6.59 -22.34
C TRP A 297 -2.78 -7.71 -23.24
N LYS A 298 -2.65 -7.41 -24.54
CA LYS A 298 -2.40 -8.43 -25.57
C LYS A 298 -3.50 -9.51 -25.51
N ARG A 299 -3.11 -10.79 -25.37
CA ARG A 299 -4.04 -11.94 -25.29
C ARG A 299 -4.47 -12.28 -23.85
N LYS A 300 -4.02 -11.52 -22.85
CA LYS A 300 -4.27 -11.77 -21.42
C LYS A 300 -5.24 -10.74 -20.86
N THR A 301 -6.10 -11.14 -19.93
CA THR A 301 -6.89 -10.22 -19.12
C THR A 301 -6.06 -9.65 -17.97
N TRP A 302 -6.52 -8.60 -17.30
CA TRP A 302 -5.84 -8.12 -16.10
C TRP A 302 -5.82 -9.17 -14.98
N ASN A 303 -6.79 -10.07 -14.91
CA ASN A 303 -6.77 -11.24 -14.01
C ASN A 303 -5.62 -12.24 -14.29
N ASP A 304 -5.00 -12.19 -15.47
CA ASP A 304 -3.85 -13.04 -15.82
C ASP A 304 -2.50 -12.38 -15.49
N ILE A 305 -2.49 -11.08 -15.18
CA ILE A 305 -1.26 -10.30 -15.01
C ILE A 305 -1.15 -9.61 -13.64
N VAL A 306 -2.29 -9.28 -13.01
CA VAL A 306 -2.33 -8.60 -11.71
C VAL A 306 -2.38 -9.64 -10.61
N PHE A 307 -1.35 -9.64 -9.77
CA PHE A 307 -1.25 -10.48 -8.59
C PHE A 307 -1.26 -9.61 -7.33
N LYS A 308 -1.19 -10.27 -6.16
CA LYS A 308 -0.92 -9.57 -4.90
C LYS A 308 0.36 -8.74 -5.04
N SER A 309 0.28 -7.47 -4.70
CA SER A 309 1.42 -6.57 -4.69
C SER A 309 1.96 -6.36 -3.27
N GLY A 310 3.18 -5.84 -3.18
CA GLY A 310 3.84 -5.53 -1.92
C GLY A 310 5.31 -5.91 -1.89
N CYS A 311 5.89 -5.84 -0.69
CA CYS A 311 7.32 -6.07 -0.52
C CYS A 311 7.64 -7.55 -0.26
N PHE A 312 8.60 -8.13 -0.98
CA PHE A 312 9.04 -9.53 -0.80
C PHE A 312 9.72 -9.80 0.56
N ILE A 313 10.00 -8.75 1.34
CA ILE A 313 10.64 -8.80 2.66
C ILE A 313 9.74 -8.37 3.82
N CYS A 314 8.43 -8.24 3.59
CA CYS A 314 7.55 -7.65 4.59
C CYS A 314 7.49 -8.51 5.87
N PRO A 315 7.96 -8.00 7.04
CA PRO A 315 8.07 -8.81 8.26
C PRO A 315 6.73 -9.15 8.90
N TRP A 316 5.64 -8.57 8.38
CA TRP A 316 4.26 -8.83 8.77
C TRP A 316 3.68 -10.07 8.06
N GLN A 317 4.39 -10.59 7.06
CA GLN A 317 3.99 -11.80 6.36
C GLN A 317 4.29 -13.06 7.17
N ARG A 318 3.47 -14.08 6.96
CA ARG A 318 3.53 -15.37 7.67
C ARG A 318 4.43 -16.36 6.95
N PRO A 319 4.87 -17.46 7.59
CA PRO A 319 5.61 -18.50 6.91
C PRO A 319 4.85 -19.08 5.71
N SER A 320 3.52 -19.23 5.80
CA SER A 320 2.68 -19.66 4.68
C SER A 320 2.74 -18.74 3.46
N TYR A 321 2.90 -17.44 3.66
CA TYR A 321 3.14 -16.48 2.59
C TYR A 321 4.47 -16.74 1.89
N TYR A 322 5.51 -16.97 2.69
CA TYR A 322 6.86 -17.22 2.21
C TYR A 322 7.01 -18.58 1.53
N TYR A 323 6.24 -19.58 1.97
CA TYR A 323 6.04 -20.81 1.23
C TYR A 323 5.44 -20.53 -0.15
N ALA A 324 4.34 -19.79 -0.22
CA ALA A 324 3.72 -19.49 -1.51
C ALA A 324 4.66 -18.67 -2.42
N LEU A 325 5.46 -17.77 -1.83
CA LEU A 325 6.52 -17.06 -2.56
C LEU A 325 7.60 -18.01 -3.09
N ARG A 326 8.01 -19.04 -2.31
CA ARG A 326 8.97 -20.07 -2.72
C ARG A 326 8.51 -20.83 -3.94
N GLU A 327 7.23 -21.25 -3.95
CA GLU A 327 6.66 -22.05 -5.03
C GLU A 327 6.32 -21.21 -6.27
N LEU A 328 5.80 -20.01 -6.08
CA LEU A 328 5.21 -19.21 -7.17
C LEU A 328 6.14 -18.12 -7.71
N SER A 329 7.07 -17.60 -6.90
CA SER A 329 8.13 -16.69 -7.37
C SER A 329 9.49 -17.08 -6.77
N PRO A 330 10.10 -18.18 -7.25
CA PRO A 330 11.43 -18.60 -6.80
C PRO A 330 12.50 -17.50 -6.84
N PRO A 331 12.53 -16.57 -7.83
CA PRO A 331 13.44 -15.43 -7.80
C PRO A 331 13.25 -14.52 -6.59
N ASP A 332 12.01 -14.14 -6.25
CA ASP A 332 11.73 -13.29 -5.09
C ASP A 332 11.97 -14.01 -3.76
N TRP A 333 11.71 -15.32 -3.70
CA TRP A 333 12.13 -16.16 -2.58
C TRP A 333 13.65 -16.13 -2.37
N LYS A 334 14.43 -16.34 -3.43
CA LYS A 334 15.90 -16.25 -3.37
C LYS A 334 16.35 -14.87 -2.88
N ARG A 335 15.71 -13.79 -3.32
CA ARG A 335 15.96 -12.43 -2.83
C ARG A 335 15.65 -12.29 -1.33
N ALA A 336 14.50 -12.82 -0.87
CA ALA A 336 14.10 -12.79 0.54
C ALA A 336 15.07 -13.57 1.44
N VAL A 337 15.48 -14.78 1.03
CA VAL A 337 16.45 -15.62 1.76
C VAL A 337 17.83 -14.95 1.81
N LYS A 338 18.32 -14.45 0.66
CA LYS A 338 19.60 -13.72 0.61
C LYS A 338 19.57 -12.52 1.56
N TYR A 339 18.48 -11.77 1.54
CA TYR A 339 18.31 -10.62 2.41
C TYR A 339 18.33 -11.00 3.90
N GLN A 340 17.62 -12.06 4.30
CA GLN A 340 17.69 -12.53 5.67
C GLN A 340 19.11 -12.92 6.07
N LYS A 341 19.83 -13.67 5.22
CA LYS A 341 21.24 -14.04 5.49
C LYS A 341 22.12 -12.81 5.71
N THR A 342 22.00 -11.79 4.86
CA THR A 342 22.74 -10.53 5.00
C THR A 342 22.41 -9.81 6.32
N ASN A 343 21.15 -9.78 6.74
CA ASN A 343 20.78 -9.14 8.02
C ASN A 343 21.31 -9.90 9.23
N VAL A 344 21.25 -11.23 9.20
CA VAL A 344 21.80 -12.08 10.27
C VAL A 344 23.30 -11.86 10.38
N ALA A 345 24.03 -11.83 9.26
CA ALA A 345 25.46 -11.54 9.24
C ALA A 345 25.80 -10.14 9.77
N ALA A 346 24.89 -9.17 9.59
CA ALA A 346 25.03 -7.82 10.14
C ALA A 346 24.56 -7.67 11.61
N GLY A 347 24.24 -8.78 12.30
CA GLY A 347 23.75 -8.77 13.69
C GLY A 347 22.28 -8.34 13.84
N SER A 348 21.54 -8.20 12.74
CA SER A 348 20.12 -7.80 12.72
C SER A 348 19.22 -9.04 12.69
N TYR A 349 19.00 -9.64 13.86
CA TYR A 349 18.34 -10.95 13.94
C TYR A 349 16.82 -10.92 13.85
N HIS A 350 16.14 -9.78 14.01
CA HIS A 350 14.66 -9.77 14.17
C HIS A 350 13.88 -9.81 12.85
N LEU A 351 14.57 -9.78 11.72
CA LEU A 351 13.94 -9.70 10.41
C LEU A 351 13.65 -11.08 9.84
N LEU A 352 12.37 -11.31 9.52
CA LEU A 352 11.85 -12.58 8.99
C LEU A 352 12.13 -13.81 9.86
N SER A 353 12.33 -13.60 11.16
CA SER A 353 12.44 -14.68 12.13
C SER A 353 11.08 -15.01 12.73
N TYR A 354 10.79 -16.29 12.86
CA TYR A 354 9.58 -16.84 13.47
C TYR A 354 9.95 -17.57 14.75
N LYS A 355 8.99 -17.72 15.65
CA LYS A 355 9.16 -18.60 16.81
C LYS A 355 8.43 -19.89 16.50
N ASP A 356 9.11 -21.01 16.70
CA ASP A 356 8.45 -22.32 16.69
C ASP A 356 7.57 -22.49 17.94
N ASP A 357 6.94 -23.65 18.04
CA ASP A 357 6.14 -24.08 19.18
C ASP A 357 6.89 -24.09 20.52
N GLN A 358 8.22 -24.27 20.50
CA GLN A 358 9.11 -24.19 21.66
C GLN A 358 9.63 -22.77 21.93
N GLY A 359 9.15 -21.77 21.18
CA GLY A 359 9.61 -20.38 21.29
C GLY A 359 11.00 -20.13 20.70
N ARG A 360 11.63 -21.14 20.09
CA ARG A 360 12.95 -21.04 19.47
C ARG A 360 12.85 -20.27 18.16
N LYS A 361 13.87 -19.47 17.89
CA LYS A 361 13.91 -18.61 16.71
C LYS A 361 14.27 -19.43 15.47
N LYS A 362 13.41 -19.37 14.45
CA LYS A 362 13.62 -19.96 13.13
C LYS A 362 13.80 -18.87 12.08
N PHE A 363 14.79 -19.04 11.23
CA PHE A 363 14.99 -18.22 10.04
C PHE A 363 14.07 -18.68 8.90
N LEU A 364 13.98 -17.91 7.82
CA LEU A 364 12.93 -17.99 6.81
C LEU A 364 12.83 -19.39 6.19
N PRO A 365 13.92 -20.04 5.72
CA PRO A 365 13.82 -21.41 5.22
C PRO A 365 13.33 -22.37 6.31
N ALA A 366 13.96 -22.36 7.48
CA ALA A 366 13.59 -23.24 8.59
C ALA A 366 12.18 -22.98 9.14
N ALA A 367 11.67 -21.76 9.03
CA ALA A 367 10.32 -21.39 9.44
C ALA A 367 9.28 -21.85 8.41
N VAL A 368 9.62 -21.84 7.12
CA VAL A 368 8.79 -22.45 6.08
C VAL A 368 8.74 -23.96 6.27
N GLU A 369 9.88 -24.63 6.46
CA GLU A 369 9.91 -26.08 6.71
C GLU A 369 9.14 -26.45 7.98
N HIS A 370 9.40 -25.77 9.10
CA HIS A 370 8.67 -26.05 10.33
C HIS A 370 7.16 -25.77 10.21
N TRP A 371 6.74 -24.81 9.37
CA TRP A 371 5.32 -24.64 9.08
C TRP A 371 4.76 -25.78 8.24
N LEU A 372 5.51 -26.31 7.27
CA LEU A 372 5.13 -27.49 6.50
C LEU A 372 5.04 -28.74 7.37
N ASP A 373 5.92 -28.91 8.35
CA ASP A 373 5.91 -30.02 9.31
C ASP A 373 4.62 -30.07 10.17
N LEU A 374 3.85 -28.98 10.22
CA LEU A 374 2.53 -28.96 10.88
C LEU A 374 1.46 -29.71 10.08
N PHE A 375 1.76 -30.11 8.85
CA PHE A 375 0.89 -30.86 7.97
C PHE A 375 1.54 -32.21 7.67
N ARG A 376 0.72 -33.25 7.61
CA ARG A 376 1.09 -34.57 7.11
C ARG A 376 0.26 -34.88 5.88
N ARG A 377 0.75 -35.76 5.02
CA ARG A 377 -0.12 -36.36 3.99
C ARG A 377 -0.94 -37.48 4.62
N ASP A 378 -2.23 -37.53 4.34
CA ASP A 378 -3.05 -38.70 4.64
C ASP A 378 -2.82 -39.82 3.61
N GLU A 379 -3.58 -40.90 3.72
CA GLU A 379 -3.50 -42.06 2.82
C GLU A 379 -3.86 -41.73 1.36
N HIS A 380 -4.54 -40.61 1.11
CA HIS A 380 -4.88 -40.13 -0.24
C HIS A 380 -3.84 -39.13 -0.78
N GLY A 381 -2.81 -38.81 0.02
CA GLY A 381 -1.80 -37.83 -0.32
C GLY A 381 -2.21 -36.40 0.01
N ASP A 382 -3.38 -36.17 0.62
CA ASP A 382 -3.88 -34.84 0.95
C ASP A 382 -3.22 -34.31 2.22
N LEU A 383 -2.87 -33.02 2.23
CA LEU A 383 -2.21 -32.39 3.36
C LEU A 383 -3.23 -32.08 4.47
N ILE A 384 -3.25 -32.94 5.49
CA ILE A 384 -4.06 -32.78 6.70
C ILE A 384 -3.22 -32.24 7.87
N PRO A 385 -3.79 -31.49 8.82
CA PRO A 385 -3.08 -31.09 10.03
C PRO A 385 -2.53 -32.32 10.79
N ALA A 386 -1.29 -32.24 11.27
CA ALA A 386 -0.72 -33.30 12.10
C ALA A 386 -1.54 -33.51 13.40
N PRO A 387 -1.74 -34.76 13.87
CA PRO A 387 -2.45 -35.05 15.12
C PRO A 387 -1.80 -34.32 16.29
N SER A 388 -2.62 -33.72 17.14
CA SER A 388 -2.21 -32.70 18.10
C SER A 388 -1.35 -33.22 19.26
N GLY A 389 -0.10 -32.77 19.31
CA GLY A 389 0.63 -32.44 20.55
C GLY A 389 1.19 -31.00 20.56
N ALA A 390 1.27 -30.34 19.41
CA ALA A 390 1.94 -29.04 19.28
C ALA A 390 1.00 -27.84 19.55
N PRO A 391 1.41 -26.84 20.35
CA PRO A 391 0.62 -25.64 20.61
C PRO A 391 0.41 -24.79 19.34
N ARG A 392 -0.83 -24.76 18.85
CA ARG A 392 -1.31 -24.07 17.63
C ARG A 392 -1.31 -22.52 17.70
N LYS A 393 -0.51 -21.88 18.56
CA LYS A 393 -0.62 -20.43 18.84
C LYS A 393 0.04 -19.53 17.78
N HIS A 394 0.93 -20.04 16.92
CA HIS A 394 1.83 -19.18 16.12
C HIS A 394 1.56 -19.09 14.60
N TYR A 395 0.64 -19.88 14.04
CA TYR A 395 0.40 -19.97 12.57
C TYR A 395 -1.02 -19.58 12.13
N ARG A 396 -1.70 -18.75 12.93
CA ARG A 396 -3.14 -18.51 12.87
C ARG A 396 -3.54 -17.42 11.89
N VAL A 397 -4.10 -17.72 10.72
CA VAL A 397 -4.54 -16.70 9.74
C VAL A 397 -5.71 -15.90 10.29
N ARG A 398 -5.64 -14.57 10.13
CA ARG A 398 -6.81 -13.70 10.33
C ARG A 398 -7.54 -13.71 8.99
N GLN A 399 -8.65 -14.42 8.88
CA GLN A 399 -9.63 -14.13 7.84
C GLN A 399 -10.47 -12.96 8.35
N SER A 400 -10.63 -11.93 7.52
CA SER A 400 -11.70 -10.95 7.70
C SER A 400 -12.94 -11.55 7.07
N ASP A 401 -13.94 -11.85 7.89
CA ASP A 401 -15.32 -12.03 7.45
C ASP A 401 -16.09 -10.83 8.03
N GLY A 402 -16.44 -9.87 7.16
CA GLY A 402 -17.41 -8.81 7.46
C GLY A 402 -17.19 -8.02 8.77
N GLY A 403 -15.94 -7.73 9.15
CA GLY A 403 -15.64 -6.88 10.30
C GLY A 403 -15.60 -7.56 11.67
N ARG A 404 -15.81 -8.89 11.77
CA ARG A 404 -15.54 -9.65 13.01
C ARG A 404 -14.34 -10.58 12.81
N TYR A 405 -13.35 -10.47 13.72
CA TYR A 405 -12.16 -11.33 13.75
C TYR A 405 -12.54 -12.75 14.18
N LEU A 406 -13.17 -13.52 13.29
CA LEU A 406 -13.70 -14.83 13.62
C LEU A 406 -12.69 -15.92 13.25
N THR A 407 -12.07 -16.44 14.31
CA THR A 407 -11.33 -17.70 14.39
C THR A 407 -9.93 -17.76 13.76
N ASN A 408 -9.06 -18.41 14.53
CA ASN A 408 -7.65 -18.56 14.27
C ASN A 408 -7.39 -19.85 13.47
N ARG A 409 -7.70 -19.86 12.17
CA ARG A 409 -7.50 -21.05 11.32
C ARG A 409 -6.07 -21.12 10.79
N THR A 410 -5.46 -22.29 10.88
CA THR A 410 -4.23 -22.61 10.13
C THR A 410 -4.63 -22.91 8.69
N ILE A 411 -4.02 -22.22 7.72
CA ILE A 411 -4.26 -22.50 6.29
C ILE A 411 -3.34 -23.61 5.80
N THR A 412 -3.82 -24.50 4.94
CA THR A 412 -3.01 -25.57 4.33
C THR A 412 -2.02 -24.99 3.30
N PRO A 413 -1.01 -25.78 2.86
CA PRO A 413 -0.15 -25.40 1.75
C PRO A 413 -0.89 -25.05 0.46
N ASP A 414 -1.90 -25.81 0.08
CA ASP A 414 -2.69 -25.51 -1.11
C ASP A 414 -3.53 -24.23 -0.94
N GLU A 415 -4.12 -24.03 0.24
CA GLU A 415 -4.78 -22.79 0.59
C GLU A 415 -3.79 -21.61 0.58
N ALA A 416 -2.54 -21.79 1.00
CA ALA A 416 -1.53 -20.75 0.96
C ALA A 416 -1.16 -20.35 -0.47
N LEU A 417 -1.05 -21.32 -1.39
CA LEU A 417 -0.83 -21.04 -2.82
C LEU A 417 -2.01 -20.24 -3.38
N GLN A 418 -3.24 -20.68 -3.09
CA GLN A 418 -4.47 -20.01 -3.52
C GLN A 418 -4.60 -18.59 -2.92
N THR A 419 -4.43 -18.44 -1.61
CA THR A 419 -4.75 -17.18 -0.91
C THR A 419 -3.69 -16.09 -1.10
N HIS A 420 -2.42 -16.45 -1.29
CA HIS A 420 -1.36 -15.42 -1.32
C HIS A 420 -1.01 -14.94 -2.72
N PHE A 421 -1.13 -15.78 -3.75
CA PHE A 421 -0.64 -15.43 -5.09
C PHE A 421 -1.46 -16.01 -6.25
N THR A 422 -2.48 -16.87 -6.06
CA THR A 422 -3.30 -17.38 -7.17
C THR A 422 -4.81 -17.39 -6.91
N ARG A 423 -5.55 -16.61 -7.70
CA ARG A 423 -6.89 -16.88 -8.26
C ARG A 423 -7.92 -17.62 -7.40
N GLY A 424 -9.06 -16.97 -7.19
CA GLY A 424 -10.27 -17.70 -6.85
C GLY A 424 -10.73 -18.61 -7.99
N LYS A 425 -10.59 -19.92 -7.79
CA LYS A 425 -11.64 -20.94 -7.65
C LYS A 425 -10.96 -22.08 -6.88
N LYS A 426 -11.58 -22.59 -5.80
CA LYS A 426 -11.05 -23.77 -5.09
C LYS A 426 -10.84 -24.91 -6.09
N GLY A 427 -9.66 -25.53 -6.10
CA GLY A 427 -9.42 -26.80 -6.80
C GLY A 427 -8.76 -26.75 -8.17
N VAL A 428 -8.29 -25.58 -8.65
CA VAL A 428 -7.52 -25.51 -9.91
C VAL A 428 -6.09 -25.07 -9.59
N ALA A 429 -5.13 -25.99 -9.70
CA ALA A 429 -3.71 -25.66 -9.60
C ALA A 429 -3.31 -24.69 -10.74
N PRO A 430 -2.50 -23.65 -10.48
CA PRO A 430 -1.98 -22.80 -11.54
C PRO A 430 -1.13 -23.65 -12.50
N PRO A 431 -1.30 -23.53 -13.83
CA PRO A 431 -0.47 -24.28 -14.77
C PRO A 431 1.01 -23.89 -14.60
N LYS A 432 1.90 -24.88 -14.54
CA LYS A 432 3.36 -24.69 -14.39
C LYS A 432 3.98 -23.72 -15.41
N ALA A 433 3.35 -23.53 -16.56
CA ALA A 433 3.79 -22.65 -17.65
C ALA A 433 3.64 -21.14 -17.36
N TRP A 434 3.07 -20.75 -16.22
CA TRP A 434 2.71 -19.35 -15.95
C TRP A 434 3.89 -18.49 -15.49
N TRP A 435 4.96 -19.15 -15.04
CA TRP A 435 6.11 -18.51 -14.38
C TRP A 435 7.40 -18.59 -15.20
N THR A 436 7.37 -19.20 -16.38
CA THR A 436 8.48 -19.13 -17.34
C THR A 436 8.33 -17.87 -18.20
N TYR A 437 8.75 -16.72 -17.65
CA TYR A 437 9.16 -15.60 -18.50
C TYR A 437 10.58 -15.89 -18.97
N ARG A 438 10.73 -16.24 -20.26
CA ARG A 438 12.01 -16.10 -20.98
C ARG A 438 12.02 -14.77 -21.70
#